data_AF-A0A550HA02-F1
#
_entry.id   AF-A0A550HA02-F1
#
_cell.length_a   1.000
_cell.length_b   1.000
_cell.length_c   1.000
_cell.angle_alpha   90.00
_cell.angle_beta   90.00
_cell.angle_gamma   90.00
#
_symmetry.space_group_name_H-M   'P 1'
#
loop_
_entity.id
_entity.type
_entity.pdbx_description
1 polymer ?
#
loop_
_entity_poly.entity_id
_entity_poly.type
_entity_poly.pdbx_seq_one_letter_code
_entity_poly.pdbx_strand_id
1 'polypeptide(L)'
;LIRRSPEVSEPGTWGISGGNLEKGEGFARGAIRETYEELGSIPRGRIVEVRENTGAGWKFVIFVANISWKQKKIWSAQIRLNHESDQFKWFRLNNFPPNLHSSISIIKT
;
A
#
# COMPACT_ATOMS: atom_id res chain seq x y z
N LEU A 1 -5.37 3.77 1.57
CA LEU A 1 -5.59 2.67 0.60
C LEU A 1 -5.72 3.28 -0.77
N ILE A 2 -5.29 2.54 -1.78
CA ILE A 2 -5.49 2.85 -3.20
C ILE A 2 -6.48 1.88 -3.80
N ARG A 3 -7.25 2.32 -4.80
CA ARG A 3 -8.21 1.50 -5.52
C ARG A 3 -7.60 1.10 -6.86
N ARG A 4 -7.57 -0.20 -7.12
CA ARG A 4 -7.03 -0.79 -8.35
C ARG A 4 -7.85 -0.34 -9.56
N SER A 5 -7.18 0.10 -10.62
CA SER A 5 -7.81 0.59 -11.85
C SER A 5 -8.43 -0.54 -12.67
N PRO A 6 -9.23 -0.24 -13.71
CA PRO A 6 -9.74 -1.25 -14.64
C PRO A 6 -8.68 -1.97 -15.47
N GLU A 7 -7.44 -1.46 -15.51
CA GLU A 7 -6.35 -1.96 -16.38
C GLU A 7 -5.55 -3.10 -15.71
N VAL A 8 -5.81 -3.37 -14.43
CA VAL A 8 -5.09 -4.37 -13.64
C VAL A 8 -6.02 -5.47 -13.11
N SER A 9 -5.43 -6.54 -12.56
CA SER A 9 -6.18 -7.63 -11.91
C SER A 9 -6.99 -7.14 -10.72
N GLU A 10 -8.10 -7.81 -10.38
CA GLU A 10 -8.99 -7.43 -9.26
C GLU A 10 -9.41 -5.93 -9.28
N PRO A 11 -9.89 -5.41 -10.43
CA PRO A 11 -10.19 -3.99 -10.58
C PRO A 11 -11.26 -3.53 -9.59
N GLY A 12 -11.13 -2.28 -9.13
CA GLY A 12 -12.04 -1.68 -8.17
C GLY A 12 -11.83 -2.11 -6.72
N THR A 13 -10.95 -3.08 -6.42
CA THR A 13 -10.62 -3.45 -5.04
C THR A 13 -9.68 -2.42 -4.39
N TRP A 14 -9.77 -2.27 -3.07
CA TRP A 14 -8.91 -1.37 -2.28
C TRP A 14 -7.75 -2.12 -1.64
N GLY A 15 -6.53 -1.63 -1.82
CA GLY A 15 -5.30 -2.24 -1.31
C GLY A 15 -4.33 -1.22 -0.69
N ILE A 16 -3.17 -1.74 -0.30
CA ILE A 16 -1.97 -0.95 0.00
C ILE A 16 -1.08 -0.93 -1.25
N SER A 17 -0.14 0.00 -1.30
CA SER A 17 0.87 -0.03 -2.36
C SER A 17 1.82 -1.20 -2.20
N GLY A 18 2.23 -1.79 -3.32
CA GLY A 18 3.18 -2.90 -3.31
C GLY A 18 3.09 -3.81 -4.53
N GLY A 19 4.24 -4.40 -4.87
CA GLY A 19 4.40 -5.28 -6.00
C GLY A 19 5.48 -6.33 -5.78
N ASN A 20 5.90 -6.97 -6.86
CA ASN A 20 6.92 -8.01 -6.82
C ASN A 20 8.32 -7.40 -6.60
N LEU A 21 9.18 -8.15 -5.92
CA LEU A 21 10.59 -7.76 -5.82
C LEU A 21 11.30 -7.94 -7.16
N GLU A 22 12.19 -7.00 -7.46
CA GLU A 22 13.17 -7.18 -8.52
C GLU A 22 14.28 -8.18 -8.10
N LYS A 23 15.04 -8.68 -9.09
CA LYS A 23 16.11 -9.65 -8.83
C LYS A 23 17.18 -9.05 -7.91
N GLY A 24 17.31 -9.64 -6.71
CA GLY A 24 18.27 -9.20 -5.70
C GLY A 24 17.81 -7.99 -4.87
N GLU A 25 16.56 -7.54 -5.03
CA GLU A 25 15.99 -6.47 -4.24
C GLU A 25 15.62 -6.94 -2.83
N GLY A 26 15.95 -6.14 -1.81
CA GLY A 26 15.52 -6.39 -0.43
C GLY A 26 14.11 -5.86 -0.18
N PHE A 27 13.36 -6.51 0.73
CA PHE A 27 11.96 -6.17 1.04
C PHE A 27 11.70 -4.68 1.30
N ALA A 28 12.53 -4.04 2.13
CA ALA A 28 12.36 -2.62 2.45
C ALA A 28 12.60 -1.72 1.23
N ARG A 29 13.55 -2.07 0.36
CA ARG A 29 13.84 -1.32 -0.86
C ARG A 29 12.69 -1.46 -1.85
N GLY A 30 12.16 -2.67 -2.04
CA GLY A 30 10.98 -2.91 -2.88
C GLY A 30 9.76 -2.15 -2.37
N ALA A 31 9.46 -2.22 -1.07
CA ALA A 31 8.34 -1.46 -0.49
C ALA A 31 8.46 0.05 -0.71
N ILE A 32 9.67 0.62 -0.61
CA ILE A 32 9.92 2.04 -0.91
C ILE A 32 9.72 2.31 -2.40
N ARG A 33 10.33 1.51 -3.29
CA ARG A 33 10.25 1.66 -4.75
C ARG A 33 8.80 1.63 -5.22
N GLU A 34 8.06 0.58 -4.87
CA GLU A 34 6.64 0.40 -5.22
C GLU A 34 5.77 1.57 -4.70
N THR A 35 6.03 2.04 -3.48
CA THR A 35 5.35 3.21 -2.93
C THR A 35 5.60 4.47 -3.77
N TYR A 36 6.83 4.68 -4.25
CA TYR A 36 7.14 5.79 -5.15
C TYR A 36 6.52 5.63 -6.54
N GLU A 37 6.54 4.42 -7.10
CA GLU A 37 5.98 4.14 -8.43
C GLU A 37 4.47 4.35 -8.46
N GLU A 38 3.76 3.86 -7.45
CA GLU A 38 2.29 3.91 -7.43
C GLU A 38 1.74 5.22 -6.84
N LEU A 39 2.45 5.86 -5.91
CA LEU A 39 1.96 7.06 -5.19
C LEU A 39 2.75 8.33 -5.52
N GLY A 40 3.83 8.23 -6.30
CA GLY A 40 4.71 9.34 -6.67
C GLY A 40 5.57 9.90 -5.51
N SER A 41 5.38 9.41 -4.28
CA SER A 41 6.04 9.93 -3.08
C SER A 41 5.89 9.00 -1.87
N ILE A 42 6.80 9.11 -0.90
CA ILE A 42 6.72 8.42 0.39
C ILE A 42 6.62 9.45 1.54
N PRO A 43 5.82 9.20 2.60
CA PRO A 43 5.73 10.14 3.71
C PRO A 43 6.95 10.00 4.61
N ARG A 44 7.28 11.08 5.33
CA ARG A 44 8.18 10.98 6.49
C ARG A 44 7.45 10.33 7.66
N GLY A 45 7.88 9.14 8.04
CA GLY A 45 7.27 8.38 9.12
C GLY A 45 8.27 7.50 9.84
N ARG A 46 7.76 6.74 10.79
CA ARG A 46 8.52 5.68 11.47
C ARG A 46 7.84 4.35 11.19
N ILE A 47 8.61 3.37 10.73
CA ILE A 47 8.15 1.98 10.70
C ILE A 47 7.93 1.53 12.14
N VAL A 48 6.71 1.12 12.43
CA VAL A 48 6.30 0.63 13.77
C VAL A 48 6.12 -0.87 13.79
N GLU A 49 5.91 -1.48 12.62
CA GLU A 49 5.70 -2.93 12.50
C GLU A 49 6.12 -3.41 11.10
N VAL A 50 6.61 -4.64 11.03
CA VAL A 50 6.82 -5.39 9.79
C VAL A 50 6.06 -6.69 9.94
N ARG A 51 5.11 -6.96 9.03
CA ARG A 51 4.33 -8.19 9.01
C ARG A 51 4.76 -9.04 7.84
N GLU A 52 4.87 -10.33 8.07
CA GLU A 52 5.05 -11.31 7.00
C GLU A 52 3.80 -12.15 6.88
N ASN A 53 3.35 -12.40 5.66
CA ASN A 53 2.26 -13.32 5.40
C ASN A 53 2.68 -14.27 4.28
N THR A 54 2.54 -15.57 4.53
CA THR A 54 2.80 -16.60 3.53
C THR A 54 1.48 -17.33 3.28
N GLY A 55 0.97 -17.25 2.06
CA GLY A 55 -0.32 -17.83 1.69
C GLY A 55 -0.47 -18.01 0.18
N ALA A 56 -1.17 -19.07 -0.22
CA ALA A 56 -1.46 -19.38 -1.62
C ALA A 56 -0.23 -19.39 -2.57
N GLY A 57 0.94 -19.79 -2.05
CA GLY A 57 2.19 -19.86 -2.82
C GLY A 57 3.00 -18.55 -2.88
N TRP A 58 2.54 -17.49 -2.22
CA TRP A 58 3.21 -16.19 -2.21
C TRP A 58 3.61 -15.78 -0.79
N LYS A 59 4.72 -15.03 -0.69
CA LYS A 59 5.16 -14.35 0.54
C LYS A 59 5.01 -12.84 0.36
N PHE A 60 4.26 -12.22 1.26
CA PHE A 60 4.13 -10.77 1.37
C PHE A 60 4.88 -10.28 2.61
N VAL A 61 5.59 -9.17 2.47
CA VAL A 61 6.19 -8.43 3.59
C VAL A 61 5.61 -7.02 3.60
N ILE A 62 4.86 -6.69 4.65
CA ILE A 62 4.12 -5.44 4.80
C ILE A 62 4.83 -4.57 5.83
N PHE A 63 5.12 -3.33 5.46
CA PHE A 63 5.70 -2.33 6.35
C PHE A 63 4.62 -1.37 6.83
N VAL A 64 4.38 -1.33 8.14
CA VAL A 64 3.42 -0.42 8.75
C VAL A 64 4.16 0.81 9.26
N ALA A 65 3.85 1.97 8.69
CA ALA A 65 4.43 3.24 9.08
C ALA A 65 3.43 4.09 9.86
N ASN A 66 3.85 4.63 11.00
CA ASN A 66 3.11 5.68 11.68
C ASN A 66 3.58 7.04 11.15
N ILE A 67 2.62 7.91 10.83
CA ILE A 67 2.87 9.27 10.32
C ILE A 67 2.08 10.27 11.15
N SER A 68 2.65 11.46 11.38
CA SER A 68 1.94 12.53 12.08
C SER A 68 0.76 13.05 11.24
N TRP A 69 -0.21 13.69 11.89
CA TRP A 69 -1.31 14.37 11.21
C TRP A 69 -0.83 15.45 10.22
N LYS A 70 0.24 16.17 10.57
CA LYS A 70 0.88 17.14 9.67
C LYS A 70 1.41 16.45 8.43
N GLN A 71 2.14 15.35 8.60
CA GLN A 71 2.68 14.59 7.47
C GLN A 71 1.57 14.00 6.61
N LYS A 72 0.50 13.46 7.22
CA LYS A 72 -0.67 12.96 6.49
C LYS A 72 -1.24 14.02 5.55
N LYS A 73 -1.43 15.26 6.02
CA LYS A 73 -1.93 16.37 5.19
C LYS A 73 -0.99 16.70 4.05
N ILE A 74 0.32 16.83 4.33
CA ILE A 74 1.34 17.15 3.32
C ILE A 74 1.39 16.05 2.26
N TRP A 75 1.52 14.80 2.67
CA TRP A 75 1.68 13.68 1.77
C TRP A 75 0.45 13.46 0.90
N SER A 76 -0.77 13.62 1.46
CA SER A 76 -2.01 13.50 0.69
C SER A 76 -2.07 14.46 -0.51
N ALA A 77 -1.47 15.66 -0.39
CA ALA A 77 -1.40 16.62 -1.49
C ALA A 77 -0.32 16.26 -2.54
N GLN A 78 0.65 15.44 -2.17
CA GLN A 78 1.77 15.00 -3.01
C GLN A 78 1.50 13.68 -3.74
N ILE A 79 0.51 12.89 -3.31
CA ILE A 79 0.16 11.63 -3.96
C ILE A 79 -0.18 11.88 -5.45
N ARG A 80 0.48 11.12 -6.31
CA ARG A 80 0.23 11.05 -7.76
C ARG A 80 0.14 9.58 -8.12
N LEU A 81 -1.07 9.14 -8.46
CA LEU A 81 -1.32 7.75 -8.83
C LEU A 81 -0.80 7.47 -10.23
N ASN A 82 -0.27 6.27 -10.43
CA ASN A 82 0.03 5.74 -11.76
C ASN A 82 -1.19 4.99 -12.35
N HIS A 83 -1.01 4.36 -13.51
CA HIS A 83 -2.08 3.65 -14.22
C HIS A 83 -2.68 2.46 -13.46
N GLU A 84 -2.01 1.90 -12.44
CA GLU A 84 -2.50 0.74 -11.69
C GLU A 84 -3.62 1.09 -10.70
N SER A 85 -3.74 2.36 -10.33
CA SER A 85 -4.70 2.82 -9.34
C SER A 85 -5.43 4.09 -9.79
N ASP A 86 -6.74 4.11 -9.62
CA ASP A 86 -7.58 5.23 -10.08
C ASP A 86 -8.08 6.13 -8.94
N GLN A 87 -7.94 5.69 -7.68
CA GLN A 87 -8.33 6.46 -6.50
C GLN A 87 -7.43 6.18 -5.30
N PHE A 88 -7.32 7.16 -4.39
CA PHE A 88 -6.76 6.95 -3.05
C PHE A 88 -7.69 7.52 -1.99
N LYS A 89 -7.74 6.87 -0.82
CA LYS A 89 -8.51 7.37 0.32
C LYS A 89 -7.92 6.90 1.65
N TRP A 90 -8.05 7.76 2.66
CA TRP A 90 -7.80 7.43 4.05
C TRP A 90 -9.04 6.82 4.68
N PHE A 91 -8.88 5.66 5.33
CA PHE A 91 -9.93 4.96 6.05
C PHE A 91 -9.57 4.90 7.55
N ARG A 92 -10.59 4.76 8.40
CA ARG A 92 -10.37 4.41 9.81
C ARG A 92 -10.04 2.93 9.89
N LEU A 93 -9.17 2.53 10.82
CA LEU A 93 -8.76 1.12 10.97
C LEU A 93 -9.93 0.18 11.25
N ASN A 94 -10.99 0.68 11.90
CA ASN A 94 -12.21 -0.08 12.18
C ASN A 94 -13.32 0.11 11.13
N ASN A 95 -13.05 0.79 10.02
CA ASN A 95 -14.04 1.06 8.98
C ASN A 95 -13.38 1.12 7.60
N PHE A 96 -12.96 -0.05 7.13
CA PHE A 96 -12.44 -0.26 5.78
C PHE A 96 -13.58 -0.38 4.75
N PRO A 97 -13.33 -0.10 3.46
CA PRO A 97 -14.32 -0.33 2.40
C PRO A 97 -14.64 -1.83 2.27
N PRO A 98 -15.83 -2.21 1.76
CA PRO A 98 -16.24 -3.61 1.70
C PRO A 98 -15.43 -4.46 0.68
N ASN A 99 -14.96 -3.82 -0.39
CA ASN A 99 -14.24 -4.41 -1.51
C ASN A 99 -12.72 -4.31 -1.32
N LEU A 100 -12.18 -4.98 -0.30
CA LEU A 100 -10.74 -5.03 -0.08
C LEU A 100 -10.07 -6.07 -0.96
N HIS A 101 -8.87 -5.75 -1.42
CA HIS A 101 -8.01 -6.68 -2.13
C HIS A 101 -7.62 -7.85 -1.22
N SER A 102 -7.51 -9.04 -1.81
CA SER A 102 -7.23 -10.30 -1.11
C SER A 102 -5.98 -10.23 -0.21
N SER A 103 -4.93 -9.53 -0.68
CA SER A 103 -3.64 -9.40 0.01
C SER A 103 -3.68 -8.59 1.31
N ILE A 104 -4.73 -7.79 1.57
CA ILE A 104 -4.80 -6.92 2.76
C ILE A 104 -5.71 -7.43 3.86
N SER A 105 -6.22 -8.67 3.75
CA SER A 105 -7.00 -9.34 4.80
C SER A 105 -6.29 -9.35 6.17
N ILE A 106 -4.95 -9.39 6.17
CA ILE A 106 -4.10 -9.36 7.37
C ILE A 106 -4.14 -8.02 8.15
N ILE A 107 -4.63 -6.94 7.56
CA ILE A 107 -4.68 -5.61 8.20
C ILE A 107 -5.96 -5.43 9.05
N LYS A 108 -6.94 -6.35 8.96
CA LYS A 108 -8.21 -6.28 9.71
C LYS A 108 -8.12 -6.61 11.22
N THR A 109 -6.94 -6.59 11.81
CA THR A 109 -6.69 -7.01 13.21
C THR A 109 -6.87 -5.88 14.20
#